data_AF-Q2CAA2-F1
#
_entry.id   AF-Q2CAA2-F1
#
_cell.length_a   1.000
_cell.length_b   1.000
_cell.length_c   1.000
_cell.angle_alpha   90.00
_cell.angle_beta   90.00
_cell.angle_gamma   90.00
#
_symmetry.space_group_name_H-M   'P 1'
#
loop_
_entity.id
_entity.type
_entity.pdbx_description
1 polymer ?
#
loop_
_entity_poly.entity_id
_entity_poly.type
_entity_poly.pdbx_seq_one_letter_code
_entity_poly.pdbx_strand_id
1 'polypeptide(L)'
;MIYTAATAYLVRSEGGPQLVMVDGLAQTLRGSDQRLYTTRFNDFTYDIGRLIVSEEPGRLRERNVWSGPLLQASSALQAQIERPAVALRAEVHDRMNKALLGFVGPVL
;
A
#
# COMPACT_ATOMS: atom_id res chain seq x y z
N MET A 1 10.00 -13.50 21.24
CA MET A 1 8.82 -12.84 21.83
C MET A 1 7.75 -12.79 20.74
N ILE A 2 6.49 -13.06 21.09
CA ILE A 2 5.35 -13.14 20.16
C ILE A 2 4.27 -12.18 20.69
N TYR A 3 3.58 -11.48 19.79
CA TYR A 3 2.48 -10.59 20.12
C TYR A 3 1.22 -11.04 19.39
N THR A 4 0.09 -11.08 20.10
CA THR A 4 -1.23 -11.40 19.56
C THR A 4 -2.25 -10.40 20.10
N ALA A 5 -3.32 -10.15 19.35
CA ALA A 5 -4.37 -9.22 19.74
C ALA A 5 -5.71 -9.59 19.09
N ALA A 6 -6.81 -9.24 19.74
CA ALA A 6 -8.15 -9.40 19.16
C ALA A 6 -8.35 -8.50 17.94
N THR A 7 -7.74 -7.31 17.95
CA THR A 7 -7.77 -6.39 16.80
C THR A 7 -6.45 -5.63 16.70
N ALA A 8 -6.02 -5.36 15.47
CA ALA A 8 -4.85 -4.54 15.19
C ALA A 8 -5.16 -3.53 14.08
N TYR A 9 -4.77 -2.28 14.30
CA TYR A 9 -4.94 -1.17 13.38
C TYR A 9 -3.60 -0.65 12.91
N LEU A 10 -3.51 -0.32 11.61
CA LEU A 10 -2.37 0.39 11.06
C LEU A 10 -2.72 1.88 10.97
N VAL A 11 -2.03 2.69 11.77
CA VAL A 11 -2.27 4.14 11.87
C VAL A 11 -1.09 4.89 11.27
N ARG A 12 -1.38 5.94 10.49
CA ARG A 12 -0.36 6.87 9.99
C ARG A 12 -0.15 7.97 11.04
N SER A 13 1.06 8.08 11.56
CA SER A 13 1.47 9.16 12.50
C SER A 13 2.57 10.03 11.88
N GLU A 14 2.89 11.17 12.51
CA GLU A 14 4.02 12.02 12.09
C GLU A 14 5.37 11.29 12.12
N GLY A 15 5.55 10.34 13.05
CA GLY A 15 6.76 9.54 13.18
C GLY A 15 6.85 8.33 12.23
N GLY A 16 5.79 8.06 11.44
CA GLY A 16 5.71 6.89 10.57
C GLY A 16 4.50 6.00 10.86
N PRO A 17 4.40 4.86 10.16
CA PRO A 17 3.31 3.90 10.35
C PRO A 17 3.44 3.16 11.68
N GLN A 18 2.38 3.22 12.48
CA GLN A 18 2.29 2.58 13.79
C GLN A 18 1.25 1.47 13.78
N LEU A 19 1.60 0.33 14.36
CA LEU A 19 0.68 -0.77 14.62
C LEU A 19 0.12 -0.61 16.03
N VAL A 20 -1.20 -0.42 16.13
CA VAL A 20 -1.94 -0.32 17.39
C VAL A 20 -2.70 -1.61 17.61
N MET A 21 -2.42 -2.31 18.70
CA MET A 21 -3.05 -3.57 19.08
C MET A 21 -3.96 -3.36 20.28
N VAL A 22 -5.17 -3.94 20.22
CA VAL A 22 -6.21 -3.82 21.25
C VAL A 22 -6.61 -5.19 21.76
N ASP A 23 -6.71 -5.32 23.08
CA ASP A 23 -6.99 -6.56 23.83
C ASP A 23 -6.08 -7.71 23.38
N GLY A 24 -4.83 -7.67 23.83
CA GLY A 24 -3.79 -8.57 23.36
C GLY A 24 -2.84 -9.11 24.41
N LEU A 25 -1.92 -9.95 23.95
CA LEU A 25 -0.96 -10.69 24.75
C LEU A 25 0.44 -10.54 24.16
N ALA A 26 1.41 -10.22 25.01
CA ALA A 26 2.82 -10.36 24.73
C ALA A 26 3.35 -11.62 25.41
N GLN A 27 4.00 -12.50 24.65
CA GLN A 27 4.43 -13.82 25.08
C GLN A 27 5.93 -14.01 24.87
N THR A 28 6.62 -14.47 25.91
CA THR A 28 8.06 -14.78 25.85
C THR A 28 8.31 -16.16 26.43
N LEU A 29 8.79 -17.07 25.59
CA LEU A 29 9.28 -18.37 26.03
C LEU A 29 10.76 -18.26 26.40
N ARG A 30 11.09 -18.59 27.64
CA ARG A 30 12.47 -18.72 28.10
C ARG A 30 12.94 -20.15 27.85
N GLY A 31 13.93 -20.32 26.97
CA GLY A 31 14.40 -21.64 26.55
C GLY A 31 15.11 -22.46 27.65
N SER A 32 15.73 -21.80 28.64
CA SER A 32 16.53 -22.49 29.67
C SER A 32 15.70 -23.35 30.62
N ASP A 33 14.49 -22.91 30.95
CA ASP A 33 13.59 -23.55 31.92
C ASP A 33 12.20 -23.84 31.32
N GLN A 34 12.06 -23.65 30.00
CA GLN A 34 10.80 -23.79 29.25
C GLN A 34 9.63 -23.00 29.84
N ARG A 35 9.88 -21.87 30.52
CA ARG A 35 8.82 -21.05 31.09
C ARG A 35 8.26 -20.06 30.07
N LEU A 36 6.94 -20.06 29.91
CA LEU A 36 6.22 -19.07 29.11
C LEU A 36 5.73 -17.93 30.01
N TYR A 37 6.19 -16.71 29.72
CA TYR A 37 5.70 -15.49 30.35
C TYR A 37 4.66 -14.85 29.43
N THR A 38 3.50 -14.49 29.98
CA THR A 38 2.41 -13.84 29.24
C THR A 38 2.04 -12.53 29.94
N THR A 39 2.01 -11.44 29.19
CA THR A 39 1.56 -10.12 29.64
C THR A 39 0.34 -9.72 28.85
N ARG A 40 -0.79 -9.45 29.52
CA ARG A 40 -2.00 -8.93 28.88
C ARG A 40 -1.94 -7.39 28.86
N PHE A 41 -2.37 -6.81 27.75
CA PHE A 41 -2.50 -5.37 27.59
C PHE A 41 -3.88 -5.03 27.00
N ASN A 42 -4.42 -3.88 27.38
CA ASN A 42 -5.63 -3.33 26.78
C ASN A 42 -5.30 -2.63 25.45
N ASP A 43 -4.20 -1.89 25.45
CA ASP A 43 -3.65 -1.15 24.32
C ASP A 43 -2.13 -1.33 24.25
N PHE A 44 -1.60 -1.47 23.04
CA PHE A 44 -0.17 -1.55 22.79
C PHE A 44 0.16 -0.95 21.42
N THR A 45 1.14 -0.05 21.37
CA THR A 45 1.56 0.63 20.13
C THR A 45 3.00 0.28 19.79
N TYR A 46 3.26 -0.05 18.53
CA TYR A 46 4.60 -0.35 18.04
C TYR A 46 4.86 0.33 16.69
N ASP A 47 6.03 0.97 16.56
CA ASP A 47 6.47 1.57 15.31
C ASP A 47 7.00 0.48 14.37
N ILE A 48 6.29 0.27 13.25
CA ILE A 48 6.68 -0.71 12.23
C ILE A 48 7.32 -0.05 11.01
N GLY A 49 7.64 1.24 11.04
CA GLY A 49 8.24 1.98 9.94
C GLY A 49 9.57 1.40 9.48
N ARG A 50 10.33 0.76 10.36
CA ARG A 50 11.59 0.06 10.01
C ARG A 50 11.38 -1.36 9.47
N LEU A 51 10.22 -1.96 9.74
CA LEU A 51 9.85 -3.30 9.25
C LEU A 51 9.20 -3.21 7.87
N ILE A 52 8.52 -2.10 7.59
CA ILE A 52 8.10 -1.73 6.24
C ILE A 52 9.36 -1.24 5.53
N VAL A 53 10.15 -2.18 5.00
CA VAL A 53 11.06 -1.87 3.90
C VAL A 53 10.18 -1.18 2.87
N SER A 54 10.47 0.07 2.53
CA SER A 54 9.80 0.76 1.42
C SER A 54 9.76 -0.23 0.27
N GLU A 55 8.58 -0.76 -0.05
CA GLU A 55 8.39 -1.49 -1.29
C GLU A 55 9.02 -0.61 -2.37
N GLU A 56 9.84 -1.21 -3.25
CA GLU A 56 10.32 -0.52 -4.45
C GLU A 56 9.20 0.39 -4.94
N PRO A 57 9.48 1.69 -5.22
CA PRO A 57 8.47 2.70 -5.46
C PRO A 57 7.32 2.08 -6.25
N GLY A 58 6.19 1.88 -5.55
CA GLY A 58 5.21 0.85 -5.94
C GLY A 58 4.93 0.88 -7.43
N ARG A 59 4.90 -0.30 -8.07
CA ARG A 59 4.85 -0.49 -9.54
C ARG A 59 4.15 0.69 -10.22
N LEU A 60 4.90 1.41 -11.06
CA LEU A 60 4.41 2.58 -11.78
C LEU A 60 3.12 2.20 -12.52
N ARG A 61 2.02 2.88 -12.19
CA ARG A 61 0.72 2.64 -12.83
C ARG A 61 0.55 3.57 -14.01
N GLU A 62 -0.05 3.09 -15.09
CA GLU A 62 -0.38 3.85 -16.30
C GLU A 62 -1.11 5.16 -15.96
N ARG A 63 -2.03 5.12 -14.99
CA ARG A 63 -2.80 6.27 -14.51
C ARG A 63 -1.98 7.39 -13.85
N ASN A 64 -0.76 7.10 -13.41
CA ASN A 64 0.14 8.05 -12.76
C ASN A 64 1.18 8.63 -13.73
N VAL A 65 1.16 8.22 -15.01
CA VAL A 65 2.05 8.73 -16.06
C VAL A 65 1.32 9.80 -16.86
N TRP A 66 2.01 10.87 -17.23
CA TRP A 66 1.49 11.88 -18.15
C TRP A 66 1.15 11.25 -19.52
N SER A 67 0.16 11.79 -20.23
CA SER A 67 -0.39 11.15 -21.44
C SER A 67 0.59 11.07 -22.62
N GLY A 68 1.58 11.97 -22.71
CA GLY A 68 2.56 11.99 -23.81
C GLY A 68 3.36 10.68 -23.93
N PRO A 69 4.06 10.23 -22.87
CA PRO A 69 4.75 8.95 -22.86
C PRO A 69 3.87 7.72 -23.14
N LEU A 70 2.60 7.75 -22.69
CA LEU A 70 1.65 6.64 -22.90
C LEU A 70 1.26 6.46 -24.37
N LEU A 71 1.21 7.55 -25.15
CA LEU A 71 0.96 7.49 -26.60
C LEU A 71 2.12 6.80 -27.34
N GLN A 72 3.36 7.15 -26.97
CA GLN A 72 4.56 6.54 -27.55
C GLN A 72 4.66 5.05 -27.17
N ALA A 73 4.28 4.71 -25.93
CA ALA A 73 4.30 3.35 -25.40
C ALA A 73 5.65 2.66 -25.62
N SER A 74 6.74 3.32 -25.22
CA SER A 74 8.11 2.78 -25.38
C SER A 74 8.26 1.42 -24.70
N SER A 75 9.18 0.58 -25.18
CA SER A 75 9.45 -0.73 -24.58
C SER A 75 9.89 -0.61 -23.11
N ALA A 76 10.67 0.41 -22.77
CA ALA A 76 11.06 0.71 -21.39
C ALA A 76 9.84 1.01 -20.50
N LEU A 77 8.88 1.79 -21.01
CA LEU A 77 7.66 2.12 -20.27
C LEU A 77 6.73 0.91 -20.13
N GLN A 78 6.63 0.08 -21.17
CA GLN A 78 5.90 -1.20 -21.11
C GLN A 78 6.49 -2.15 -20.08
N ALA A 79 7.82 -2.22 -19.98
CA ALA A 79 8.51 -3.04 -18.97
C ALA A 79 8.28 -2.51 -17.55
N GLN A 80 8.30 -1.20 -17.35
CA GLN A 80 8.12 -0.58 -16.04
C GLN A 80 6.68 -0.67 -15.51
N ILE A 81 5.68 -0.58 -16.39
CA ILE A 81 4.25 -0.67 -16.04
C ILE A 81 3.74 -2.12 -16.11
N GLU A 82 4.48 -3.00 -16.79
CA GLU A 82 4.11 -4.40 -17.07
C GLU A 82 2.79 -4.51 -17.86
N ARG A 83 2.62 -3.63 -18.85
CA ARG A 83 1.43 -3.57 -19.69
C ARG A 83 1.82 -3.50 -21.17
N PRO A 84 1.05 -4.15 -22.06
CA PRO A 84 1.29 -4.04 -23.50
C PRO A 84 0.99 -2.64 -24.01
N ALA A 85 1.64 -2.23 -25.10
CA ALA A 85 1.43 -0.92 -25.73
C ALA A 85 -0.05 -0.58 -26.01
N VAL A 86 -0.87 -1.58 -26.34
CA VAL A 86 -2.31 -1.40 -26.59
C VAL A 86 -3.03 -0.90 -25.34
N ALA A 87 -2.70 -1.45 -24.16
CA ALA A 87 -3.29 -1.00 -22.91
C ALA A 87 -2.88 0.44 -22.55
N LEU A 88 -1.61 0.80 -22.78
CA LEU A 88 -1.12 2.16 -22.54
C LEU A 88 -1.79 3.20 -23.44
N ARG A 89 -2.02 2.87 -24.72
CA ARG A 89 -2.74 3.74 -25.65
C ARG A 89 -4.25 3.79 -25.34
N ALA A 90 -4.84 2.70 -24.89
CA ALA A 90 -6.24 2.67 -24.46
C ALA A 90 -6.48 3.58 -23.25
N GLU A 91 -5.54 3.64 -22.30
CA GLU A 91 -5.59 4.59 -21.18
C GLU A 91 -5.64 6.05 -21.65
N VAL A 92 -4.94 6.40 -22.73
CA VAL A 92 -5.02 7.76 -23.30
C VAL A 92 -6.40 8.04 -23.90
N HIS A 93 -6.99 7.06 -24.59
CA HIS A 93 -8.35 7.19 -25.11
C HIS A 93 -9.37 7.34 -23.99
N ASP A 94 -9.25 6.55 -22.92
CA ASP A 94 -10.12 6.65 -21.75
C ASP A 94 -10.05 8.03 -21.07
N ARG A 95 -8.86 8.62 -20.98
CA ARG A 95 -8.69 10.00 -20.48
C ARG A 95 -9.37 11.03 -21.37
N MET A 96 -9.27 10.90 -22.69
CA MET A 96 -9.98 11.78 -23.62
C MET A 96 -11.49 11.66 -23.47
N ASN A 97 -12.00 10.43 -23.36
CA ASN A 97 -13.43 10.18 -23.15
C ASN A 97 -13.92 10.80 -21.84
N LYS A 98 -13.17 10.66 -20.74
CA LYS A 98 -13.49 11.29 -19.45
C LYS A 98 -13.52 12.81 -19.52
N ALA A 99 -12.59 13.43 -20.25
CA ALA A 99 -12.60 14.88 -20.44
C ALA A 99 -13.85 15.34 -21.20
N LEU A 100 -14.23 14.63 -22.27
CA LEU A 100 -15.44 14.92 -23.06
C LEU A 100 -16.72 14.72 -22.24
N LEU A 101 -16.79 13.66 -21.42
CA LEU A 101 -17.93 13.43 -20.53
C LEU A 101 -18.16 14.59 -19.55
N GLY A 102 -17.09 15.23 -19.06
CA GLY A 102 -17.21 16.42 -18.21
C GLY A 102 -17.92 17.61 -18.87
N PHE A 103 -17.85 17.73 -20.20
CA PHE A 103 -18.56 18.78 -20.94
C PHE A 103 -20.05 18.45 -21.17
N VAL A 104 -20.37 17.16 -21.36
CA VAL A 104 -21.74 16.73 -21.66
C VAL A 104 -22.56 16.51 -20.39
N GLY A 105 -21.91 16.17 -19.27
CA GLY A 105 -22.56 15.90 -17.99
C GLY A 105 -23.55 16.97 -17.49
N PRO A 106 -23.29 18.29 -17.64
CA PRO A 106 -24.24 19.33 -17.22
C PRO A 106 -25.51 19.45 -18.08
N VAL A 107 -25.58 18.78 -19.24
CA VAL A 107 -26.69 18.88 -20.21
C VAL A 107 -27.57 17.61 -20.22
N LEU A 108 -27.18 16.58 -19.46
CA LEU A 108 -27.93 15.35 -19.23
C LEU A 108 -28.60 15.39 -17.85
#